data_AF-A0AAW0WD90-F1
#
_entry.id   AF-A0AAW0WD90-F1
#
_cell.length_a   1.000
_cell.length_b   1.000
_cell.length_c   1.000
_cell.angle_alpha   90.00
_cell.angle_beta   90.00
_cell.angle_gamma   90.00
#
_symmetry.space_group_name_H-M   'P 1'
#
loop_
_entity.id
_entity.type
_entity.pdbx_description
1 polymer ?
#
loop_
_entity_poly.entity_id
_entity_poly.type
_entity_poly.pdbx_seq_one_letter_code
_entity_poly.pdbx_strand_id
1 'polypeptide(L)'
;MVPDCLLPETSTNSTVRMDGFQTGQSSASDTSQNCEQTYYEKPNADLTPNIGPSRRTRKQKMDQLCDEDILLAQIQMQQAQLSIENLRLERKTLQERYQQQREAHEWQRQQHEANLNLAMLQIKFWEKKTGYGDMET
;
A
#
# COMPACT_ATOMS: atom_id res chain seq x y z
N MET A 1 -17.00 26.43 20.61
CA MET A 1 -16.02 27.11 19.73
C MET A 1 -15.28 26.04 18.97
N VAL A 2 -15.45 25.99 17.65
CA VAL A 2 -14.84 25.00 16.76
C VAL A 2 -13.61 25.67 16.13
N PRO A 3 -12.42 25.06 16.12
CA PRO A 3 -11.29 25.64 15.39
C PRO A 3 -11.35 25.26 13.92
N ASP A 4 -11.18 26.27 13.07
CA ASP A 4 -11.12 26.18 11.62
C ASP A 4 -9.92 25.35 11.15
N CYS A 5 -10.17 24.36 10.30
CA CYS A 5 -9.14 23.57 9.64
C CYS A 5 -8.62 24.34 8.41
N LEU A 6 -7.38 24.82 8.47
CA LEU A 6 -6.66 25.33 7.30
C LEU A 6 -6.16 24.16 6.44
N LEU A 7 -6.66 24.07 5.20
CA LEU A 7 -6.14 23.16 4.16
C LEU A 7 -4.93 23.80 3.48
N PRO A 8 -3.84 23.06 3.19
CA PRO A 8 -2.77 23.57 2.35
C PRO A 8 -3.13 23.40 0.88
N GLU A 9 -3.06 24.49 0.11
CA GLU A 9 -3.13 24.47 -1.35
C GLU A 9 -1.87 23.83 -1.94
N THR A 10 -2.04 22.80 -2.77
CA THR A 10 -0.95 22.32 -3.64
C THR A 10 -1.27 22.69 -5.09
N SER A 11 -0.58 23.73 -5.54
CA SER A 11 -0.47 24.19 -6.92
C SER A 11 0.20 23.15 -7.82
N THR A 12 -0.53 22.73 -8.84
CA THR A 12 -0.13 22.50 -10.26
C THR A 12 1.03 21.56 -10.64
N ASN A 13 0.65 20.60 -11.51
CA ASN A 13 1.36 20.06 -12.69
C ASN A 13 2.32 18.88 -12.52
N SER A 14 1.82 17.67 -12.85
CA SER A 14 2.44 16.84 -13.90
C SER A 14 1.45 15.78 -14.41
N THR A 15 1.06 15.92 -15.67
CA THR A 15 0.28 14.94 -16.44
C THR A 15 1.06 13.63 -16.57
N VAL A 16 0.60 12.57 -15.90
CA VAL A 16 1.05 11.19 -16.21
C VAL A 16 0.01 10.57 -17.15
N ARG A 17 0.38 10.46 -18.44
CA ARG A 17 -0.37 9.66 -19.42
C ARG A 17 -0.11 8.18 -19.11
N MET A 18 -1.18 7.46 -18.76
CA MET A 18 -1.19 5.99 -18.70
C MET A 18 -1.56 5.46 -20.08
N ASP A 19 -0.58 4.95 -20.83
CA ASP A 19 -0.86 4.17 -22.04
C ASP A 19 -1.08 2.70 -21.65
N GLY A 20 -2.25 2.18 -21.99
CA GLY A 20 -2.68 0.81 -21.71
C GLY A 20 -1.95 -0.22 -22.56
N PHE A 21 -1.59 -1.35 -21.95
CA PHE A 21 -1.07 -2.52 -22.65
C PHE A 21 -2.18 -3.12 -23.53
N GLN A 22 -2.00 -3.08 -24.85
CA GLN A 22 -2.80 -3.86 -25.80
C GLN A 22 -2.32 -5.31 -25.80
N THR A 23 -3.23 -6.22 -25.46
CA THR A 23 -3.06 -7.67 -25.60
C THR A 23 -3.16 -8.03 -27.09
N GLY A 24 -2.02 -8.13 -27.75
CA GLY A 24 -1.90 -8.55 -29.15
C GLY A 24 -1.67 -10.05 -29.26
N GLN A 25 -2.68 -10.77 -29.75
CA GLN A 25 -2.59 -12.17 -30.16
C GLN A 25 -1.50 -12.37 -31.21
N SER A 26 -0.80 -13.50 -31.18
CA SER A 26 -0.08 -14.00 -32.35
C SER A 26 -0.25 -15.51 -32.44
N SER A 27 -0.94 -15.92 -33.50
CA SER A 27 -1.18 -17.28 -33.93
C SER A 27 -0.35 -17.56 -35.19
N ALA A 28 0.25 -18.75 -35.23
CA ALA A 28 0.78 -19.50 -36.40
C ALA A 28 1.95 -18.84 -37.18
N SER A 29 2.91 -19.56 -37.77
CA SER A 29 2.93 -20.93 -38.29
C SER A 29 4.39 -21.41 -38.42
N ASP A 30 4.62 -22.71 -38.25
CA ASP A 30 5.79 -23.41 -38.76
C ASP A 30 5.73 -23.47 -40.29
N THR A 31 6.77 -22.99 -40.97
CA THR A 31 7.03 -23.39 -42.36
C THR A 31 8.52 -23.33 -42.64
N SER A 32 9.14 -24.51 -42.72
CA SER A 32 10.45 -24.67 -43.34
C SER A 32 10.32 -24.42 -44.84
N GLN A 33 11.13 -23.51 -45.40
CA GLN A 33 11.45 -23.55 -46.82
C GLN A 33 12.95 -23.30 -47.01
N ASN A 34 13.63 -24.41 -47.21
CA ASN A 34 14.91 -24.53 -47.90
C ASN A 34 14.61 -24.37 -49.40
N CYS A 35 15.17 -23.34 -50.05
CA CYS A 35 15.21 -23.21 -51.50
C CYS A 35 16.47 -22.43 -51.92
N GLU A 36 17.01 -22.86 -53.05
CA GLU A 36 18.38 -22.75 -53.51
C GLU A 36 18.83 -21.37 -54.05
N GLN A 37 20.15 -21.28 -54.21
CA GLN A 37 20.94 -20.19 -54.79
C GLN A 37 20.44 -19.69 -56.16
N THR A 38 20.54 -18.39 -56.39
CA THR A 38 20.71 -17.84 -57.75
C THR A 38 21.75 -16.73 -57.71
N TYR A 39 22.83 -16.95 -58.46
CA TYR A 39 24.01 -16.10 -58.59
C TYR A 39 23.67 -14.88 -59.46
N TYR A 40 23.72 -13.67 -58.89
CA TYR A 40 23.96 -12.44 -59.64
C TYR A 40 24.85 -11.52 -58.81
N GLU A 41 26.10 -11.37 -59.25
CA GLU A 41 27.06 -10.40 -58.73
C GLU A 41 26.52 -8.98 -58.89
N LYS A 42 26.45 -8.25 -57.77
CA LYS A 42 26.26 -6.79 -57.75
C LYS A 42 27.62 -6.18 -57.41
N PRO A 43 28.20 -5.31 -58.26
CA PRO A 43 29.51 -4.75 -57.97
C PRO A 43 29.40 -3.65 -56.91
N ASN A 44 30.24 -3.77 -55.87
CA ASN A 44 30.66 -2.73 -54.94
C ASN A 44 29.56 -1.87 -54.30
N ALA A 45 28.86 -2.44 -53.30
CA ALA A 45 28.24 -1.64 -52.25
C ALA A 45 29.15 -1.70 -51.02
N ASP A 46 29.63 -0.54 -50.58
CA ASP A 46 30.47 -0.27 -49.41
C ASP A 46 30.36 -1.32 -48.29
N LEU A 47 31.28 -2.29 -48.31
CA LEU A 47 31.58 -3.14 -47.16
C LEU A 47 32.44 -2.33 -46.19
N THR A 48 31.86 -1.31 -45.56
CA THR A 48 32.35 -0.97 -44.23
C THR A 48 31.86 -2.10 -43.32
N PRO A 49 32.73 -2.93 -42.74
CA PRO A 49 32.27 -3.85 -41.72
C PRO A 49 31.66 -2.97 -40.62
N ASN A 50 30.36 -3.08 -40.42
CA ASN A 50 29.71 -2.56 -39.23
C ASN A 50 30.27 -3.38 -38.06
N ILE A 51 31.44 -2.97 -37.57
CA ILE A 51 32.08 -3.55 -36.40
C ILE A 51 31.25 -3.06 -35.23
N GLY A 52 30.11 -3.70 -35.05
CA GLY A 52 29.35 -3.61 -33.82
C GLY A 52 30.25 -3.94 -32.64
N PRO A 53 29.87 -3.52 -31.42
CA PRO A 53 30.70 -3.72 -30.24
C PRO A 53 31.15 -5.19 -30.14
N SER A 54 32.44 -5.38 -29.87
CA SER A 54 33.05 -6.70 -29.75
C SER A 54 32.21 -7.62 -28.85
N ARG A 55 32.17 -8.93 -29.15
CA ARG A 55 31.47 -9.93 -28.31
C ARG A 55 31.83 -9.77 -26.83
N ARG A 56 33.08 -9.40 -26.52
CA ARG A 56 33.54 -9.12 -25.15
C ARG A 56 32.81 -7.90 -24.54
N THR A 57 32.72 -6.80 -25.26
CA THR A 57 32.06 -5.56 -24.82
C THR A 57 30.55 -5.74 -24.69
N ARG A 58 29.92 -6.52 -25.59
CA ARG A 58 28.48 -6.82 -25.52
C ARG A 58 28.15 -7.70 -24.30
N LYS A 59 28.99 -8.70 -24.01
CA LYS A 59 28.86 -9.55 -22.82
C LYS A 59 29.00 -8.72 -21.52
N GLN A 60 30.04 -7.88 -21.41
CA GLN A 60 30.22 -7.02 -20.24
C GLN A 60 29.03 -6.09 -19.98
N LYS A 61 28.43 -5.51 -21.03
CA LYS A 61 27.22 -4.67 -20.88
C LYS A 61 26.01 -5.48 -20.42
N MET A 62 25.82 -6.69 -20.95
CA MET A 62 24.74 -7.59 -20.51
C MET A 62 24.94 -8.04 -19.06
N ASP A 63 26.17 -8.35 -18.66
CA ASP A 63 26.51 -8.71 -17.29
C ASP A 63 26.24 -7.53 -16.33
N GLN A 64 26.63 -6.30 -16.71
CA GLN A 64 26.34 -5.08 -15.93
C GLN A 64 24.84 -4.76 -15.82
N LEU A 65 24.07 -4.91 -16.90
CA LEU A 65 22.60 -4.76 -16.86
C LEU A 65 21.97 -5.76 -15.90
N CYS A 66 22.49 -7.00 -15.86
CA CYS A 66 22.06 -8.01 -14.90
C CYS A 66 22.38 -7.62 -13.45
N ASP A 67 23.55 -7.04 -13.19
CA ASP A 67 23.94 -6.57 -11.86
C ASP A 67 23.05 -5.40 -11.36
N GLU A 68 22.68 -4.48 -12.25
CA GLU A 68 21.75 -3.38 -11.94
C GLU A 68 20.35 -3.89 -11.57
N ASP A 69 19.83 -4.87 -12.31
CA ASP A 69 18.53 -5.50 -12.03
C ASP A 69 18.56 -6.27 -10.69
N ILE A 70 19.67 -6.96 -10.40
CA ILE A 70 19.86 -7.64 -9.10
C ILE A 70 19.88 -6.63 -7.96
N LEU A 71 20.61 -5.52 -8.11
CA LEU A 71 20.67 -4.45 -7.12
C LEU A 71 19.28 -3.82 -6.90
N LEU A 72 18.55 -3.53 -7.97
CA LEU A 72 17.20 -3.01 -7.90
C LEU A 72 16.27 -3.96 -7.14
N ALA A 73 16.33 -5.26 -7.45
CA ALA A 73 15.55 -6.28 -6.75
C ALA A 73 15.89 -6.35 -5.25
N GLN A 74 17.17 -6.22 -4.88
CA GLN A 74 17.59 -6.17 -3.48
C GLN A 74 17.04 -4.95 -2.75
N ILE A 75 17.09 -3.77 -3.36
CA ILE A 75 16.53 -2.54 -2.78
C ILE A 75 15.02 -2.66 -2.62
N GLN A 76 14.32 -3.18 -3.63
CA GLN A 76 12.87 -3.40 -3.56
C GLN A 76 12.50 -4.40 -2.46
N MET A 77 13.29 -5.46 -2.28
CA MET A 77 13.10 -6.42 -1.20
C MET A 77 13.30 -5.78 0.19
N GLN A 78 14.36 -4.97 0.37
CA GLN A 78 14.58 -4.24 1.62
C GLN A 78 13.43 -3.26 1.90
N GLN A 79 12.97 -2.53 0.88
CA GLN A 79 11.84 -1.61 1.02
C GLN A 79 10.55 -2.34 1.40
N ALA A 80 10.31 -3.52 0.82
CA ALA A 80 9.16 -4.35 1.16
C ALA A 80 9.24 -4.86 2.61
N GLN A 81 10.42 -5.28 3.07
CA GLN A 81 10.63 -5.72 4.46
C GLN A 81 10.35 -4.59 5.46
N LEU A 82 10.89 -3.39 5.21
CA LEU A 82 10.64 -2.21 6.04
C LEU A 82 9.15 -1.83 6.07
N SER A 83 8.48 -1.88 4.92
CA SER A 83 7.04 -1.62 4.83
C SER A 83 6.22 -2.61 5.66
N ILE A 84 6.55 -3.90 5.59
CA ILE A 84 5.89 -4.95 6.37
C ILE A 84 6.10 -4.73 7.88
N GLU A 85 7.31 -4.36 8.29
CA GLU A 85 7.61 -4.10 9.69
C GLU A 85 6.86 -2.86 10.22
N ASN A 86 6.83 -1.77 9.45
CA ASN A 86 6.06 -0.57 9.80
C ASN A 86 4.57 -0.88 9.97
N LEU A 87 3.96 -1.60 9.01
CA LEU A 87 2.56 -2.00 9.10
C LEU A 87 2.27 -2.89 10.31
N ARG A 88 3.21 -3.77 10.69
CA ARG A 88 3.08 -4.58 11.91
C ARG A 88 3.08 -3.72 13.16
N LEU A 89 3.97 -2.72 13.24
CA LEU A 89 4.03 -1.79 14.37
C LEU A 89 2.78 -0.91 14.46
N GLU A 90 2.30 -0.38 13.34
CA GLU A 90 1.06 0.40 13.27
C GLU A 90 -0.15 -0.43 13.71
N ARG A 91 -0.26 -1.68 13.23
CA ARG A 91 -1.32 -2.59 13.64
C ARG A 91 -1.30 -2.83 15.14
N LYS A 92 -0.12 -3.10 15.72
CA LYS A 92 0.02 -3.31 17.16
C LYS A 92 -0.41 -2.08 17.96
N THR A 93 0.08 -0.91 17.56
CA THR A 93 -0.26 0.37 18.20
C THR A 93 -1.76 0.65 18.14
N LEU A 94 -2.39 0.37 17.00
CA LEU A 94 -3.82 0.55 16.81
C LEU A 94 -4.63 -0.40 17.72
N GLN A 95 -4.21 -1.67 17.83
CA GLN A 95 -4.84 -2.64 18.72
C GLN A 95 -4.75 -2.22 20.20
N GLU A 96 -3.59 -1.72 20.63
CA GLU A 96 -3.39 -1.21 21.99
C GLU A 96 -4.30 -0.01 22.27
N ARG A 97 -4.41 0.94 21.33
CA ARG A 97 -5.34 2.09 21.46
C ARG A 97 -6.79 1.66 21.55
N TYR A 98 -7.23 0.70 20.73
CA TYR A 98 -8.58 0.16 20.81
C TYR A 98 -8.87 -0.52 22.15
N GLN A 99 -7.89 -1.24 22.69
CA GLN A 99 -8.02 -1.88 24.00
C GLN A 99 -8.15 -0.82 25.11
N GLN A 100 -7.28 0.19 25.12
CA GLN A 100 -7.35 1.31 26.08
C GLN A 100 -8.69 2.05 26.00
N GLN A 101 -9.18 2.31 24.79
CA GLN A 101 -10.48 2.96 24.60
C GLN A 101 -11.62 2.10 25.17
N ARG A 102 -11.59 0.78 24.95
CA ARG A 102 -12.58 -0.15 25.50
C ARG A 102 -12.55 -0.15 27.02
N GLU A 103 -11.38 -0.19 27.63
CA GLU A 103 -11.20 -0.13 29.08
C GLU A 103 -11.71 1.19 29.66
N ALA A 104 -11.46 2.32 28.98
CA ALA A 104 -11.99 3.62 29.40
C ALA A 104 -13.53 3.66 29.37
N HIS A 105 -14.15 3.10 28.32
CA HIS A 105 -15.61 3.00 28.25
C HIS A 105 -16.19 2.07 29.33
N GLU A 106 -15.53 0.95 29.60
CA GLU A 106 -15.90 0.02 30.68
C GLU A 106 -15.87 0.71 32.04
N TRP A 107 -14.77 1.42 32.33
CA TRP A 107 -14.59 2.16 33.56
C TRP A 107 -15.66 3.25 33.72
N GLN A 108 -15.94 4.02 32.66
CA GLN A 108 -16.98 5.05 32.70
C GLN A 108 -18.37 4.45 32.95
N ARG A 109 -18.67 3.29 32.35
CA ARG A 109 -19.94 2.61 32.55
C ARG A 109 -20.12 2.17 34.00
N GLN A 110 -19.08 1.54 34.57
CA GLN A 110 -19.07 1.12 35.98
C GLN A 110 -19.24 2.31 36.92
N GLN A 111 -18.57 3.42 36.64
CA GLN A 111 -18.73 4.66 37.41
C GLN A 111 -20.16 5.19 37.33
N HIS A 112 -20.77 5.20 36.14
CA HIS A 112 -22.15 5.64 35.96
C HIS A 112 -23.14 4.75 36.72
N GLU A 113 -22.97 3.43 36.63
CA GLU A 113 -23.78 2.46 37.36
C GLU A 113 -23.68 2.65 38.89
N ALA A 114 -22.47 2.85 39.41
CA ALA A 114 -22.26 3.13 40.82
C ALA A 114 -22.97 4.42 41.27
N ASN A 115 -22.92 5.47 40.44
CA ASN A 115 -23.61 6.74 40.72
C ASN A 115 -25.13 6.59 40.71
N LEU A 116 -25.68 5.82 39.76
CA LEU A 116 -27.12 5.52 39.72
C LEU A 116 -27.56 4.74 40.97
N ASN A 117 -26.79 3.72 41.37
CA ASN A 117 -27.06 2.96 42.57
C ASN A 117 -27.05 3.84 43.83
N LEU A 118 -26.08 4.76 43.93
CA LEU A 118 -26.02 5.72 45.03
C LEU A 118 -27.24 6.65 45.02
N ALA A 119 -27.63 7.19 43.87
CA ALA A 119 -28.80 8.05 43.75
C ALA A 119 -30.09 7.31 44.16
N MET A 120 -30.27 6.06 43.72
CA MET A 120 -31.39 5.21 44.13
C MET A 120 -31.42 4.99 45.64
N LEU A 121 -30.27 4.74 46.28
CA LEU A 121 -30.19 4.59 47.74
C LEU A 121 -30.56 5.89 48.46
N GLN A 122 -30.12 7.03 47.95
CA GLN A 122 -30.49 8.34 48.49
C GLN A 122 -32.00 8.60 48.38
N ILE A 123 -32.61 8.28 47.24
CA ILE A 123 -34.06 8.39 47.04
C ILE A 123 -34.80 7.53 48.07
N LYS A 124 -34.49 6.23 48.15
CA LYS A 124 -35.11 5.31 49.12
C LYS A 124 -34.95 5.76 50.57
N PHE A 125 -33.78 6.30 50.91
CA PHE A 125 -33.53 6.86 52.23
C PHE A 125 -34.48 8.02 52.52
N TRP A 126 -34.63 8.96 51.59
CA TRP A 126 -35.52 10.11 51.76
C TRP A 126 -36.99 9.74 51.73
N GLU A 127 -37.43 8.83 50.85
CA GLU A 127 -38.80 8.29 50.84
C GLU A 127 -39.18 7.73 52.22
N LYS A 128 -38.29 6.92 52.82
CA LYS A 128 -38.50 6.37 54.16
C LYS A 128 -38.48 7.44 55.25
N LYS A 129 -37.64 8.45 55.13
CA LYS A 129 -37.48 9.50 56.14
C LYS A 129 -38.64 10.50 56.14
N THR A 130 -39.19 10.82 54.97
CA THR A 130 -40.24 11.82 54.80
C THR A 130 -41.65 11.22 54.75
N GLY A 131 -41.78 9.90 54.58
CA GLY A 131 -43.08 9.21 54.48
C GLY A 131 -43.81 9.46 53.16
N TYR A 132 -43.16 10.11 52.18
CA TYR A 132 -43.77 10.48 50.89
C TYR A 132 -44.15 9.28 50.00
N GLY A 133 -43.74 8.05 50.34
CA GLY A 133 -44.07 6.84 49.60
C GLY A 133 -45.35 6.11 50.05
N ASP A 134 -45.92 6.48 51.22
CA ASP A 134 -47.13 5.86 51.78
C ASP A 134 -48.42 6.66 51.50
N MET A 135 -48.35 7.75 50.73
CA MET A 135 -49.53 8.55 50.34
C MET A 135 -50.28 7.95 49.14
N GLU A 136 -50.53 6.65 49.17
CA GLU A 136 -51.62 6.03 48.41
C GLU A 136 -52.75 5.66 49.38
N THR A 137 -53.72 6.58 49.53
CA THR A 137 -55.09 6.30 50.02
C THR A 137 -56.08 7.00 49.11
#